data_AF-A0A355GWP9-F1
#
_entry.id   AF-A0A355GWP9-F1
#
_cell.length_a   1.000
_cell.length_b   1.000
_cell.length_c   1.000
_cell.angle_alpha   90.00
_cell.angle_beta   90.00
_cell.angle_gamma   90.00
#
_symmetry.space_group_name_H-M   'P 1'
#
loop_
_entity.id
_entity.type
_entity.pdbx_description
1 polymer ?
#
loop_
_entity_poly.entity_id
_entity_poly.type
_entity_poly.pdbx_seq_one_letter_code
_entity_poly.pdbx_strand_id
1 'polypeptide(L)'
;AKKRNLRPFSIDEIQWLGDDLADVQIQDFVPAVTTRVSFGPQFLQRPLRNLLIAYPDINATRCQSCGACMKICPAKALKMVGGQVRLSRSKCITCYCCHEACTYGAIDLHCGVLGRTAAKLMRTE
;
A
#
# COMPACT_ATOMS: atom_id res chain seq x y z
N ALA A 1 -24.12 -0.27 6.09
CA ALA A 1 -24.77 0.76 6.92
C ALA A 1 -26.28 0.81 6.68
N LYS A 2 -26.75 1.22 5.50
CA LYS A 2 -28.19 1.38 5.18
C LYS A 2 -29.09 0.17 5.44
N LYS A 3 -28.71 -1.02 4.98
CA LYS A 3 -29.44 -2.29 5.27
C LYS A 3 -29.48 -2.67 6.75
N ARG A 4 -28.57 -2.14 7.57
CA ARG A 4 -28.48 -2.38 9.03
C ARG A 4 -28.99 -1.18 9.84
N ASN A 5 -29.59 -0.21 9.17
CA ASN A 5 -30.11 1.04 9.73
C ASN A 5 -29.11 1.85 10.60
N LEU A 6 -27.82 1.80 10.26
CA LEU A 6 -26.78 2.57 10.96
C LEU A 6 -26.57 3.91 10.24
N ARG A 7 -27.00 5.00 10.88
CA ARG A 7 -26.85 6.39 10.41
C ARG A 7 -25.47 6.95 10.72
N PRO A 8 -25.01 8.01 10.01
CA PRO A 8 -25.70 8.76 8.93
C PRO A 8 -25.70 8.05 7.56
N PHE A 9 -26.68 8.35 6.68
CA PHE A 9 -26.75 7.79 5.32
C PHE A 9 -26.34 8.75 4.21
N SER A 10 -26.49 10.06 4.43
CA SER A 10 -25.92 11.10 3.58
C SER A 10 -24.99 12.03 4.36
N ILE A 11 -24.24 12.84 3.62
CA ILE A 11 -23.34 13.85 4.18
C ILE A 11 -24.10 14.96 4.90
N ASP A 12 -25.35 15.23 4.49
CA ASP A 12 -26.23 16.25 5.06
C ASP A 12 -26.74 15.87 6.45
N GLU A 13 -26.71 14.57 6.79
CA GLU A 13 -27.05 14.08 8.13
C GLU A 13 -25.85 14.21 9.11
N ILE A 14 -24.69 14.64 8.64
CA ILE A 14 -23.47 14.79 9.44
C ILE A 14 -23.43 16.22 9.99
N GLN A 15 -23.38 16.34 11.32
CA GLN A 15 -23.05 17.61 11.95
C GLN A 15 -21.55 17.87 11.82
N TRP A 16 -21.20 18.92 11.09
CA TRP A 16 -19.82 19.40 10.98
C TRP A 16 -19.48 20.29 12.18
N LEU A 17 -18.28 20.10 12.74
CA LEU A 17 -17.73 20.92 13.82
C LEU A 17 -16.40 21.49 13.33
N GLY A 18 -16.18 22.79 13.52
CA GLY A 18 -14.98 23.48 13.04
C GLY A 18 -15.22 24.16 11.68
N ASP A 19 -14.19 24.15 10.84
CA ASP A 19 -14.18 24.80 9.52
C ASP A 19 -15.17 24.14 8.55
N ASP A 20 -15.69 24.91 7.59
CA ASP A 20 -16.54 24.38 6.54
C ASP A 20 -15.74 23.50 5.57
N LEU A 21 -16.38 22.48 5.00
CA LEU A 21 -15.73 21.55 4.07
C LEU A 21 -15.11 22.28 2.86
N ALA A 22 -15.75 23.36 2.41
CA ALA A 22 -15.29 24.18 1.30
C ALA A 22 -13.94 24.86 1.60
N ASP A 23 -13.66 25.17 2.87
CA ASP A 23 -12.44 25.87 3.29
C ASP A 23 -11.24 24.93 3.35
N VAL A 24 -11.46 23.63 3.57
CA VAL A 24 -10.41 22.61 3.69
C VAL A 24 -10.24 21.75 2.44
N GLN A 25 -11.05 21.98 1.40
CA GLN A 25 -10.99 21.20 0.17
C GLN A 25 -9.78 21.61 -0.68
N ILE A 26 -8.81 20.69 -0.82
CA ILE A 26 -7.65 20.85 -1.70
C ILE A 26 -8.12 20.61 -3.15
N GLN A 27 -8.32 21.69 -3.92
CA GLN A 27 -8.84 21.62 -5.30
C GLN A 27 -7.84 21.00 -6.28
N ASP A 28 -6.55 21.17 -6.03
CA ASP A 28 -5.43 20.72 -6.85
C ASP A 28 -4.76 19.47 -6.28
N PHE A 29 -5.50 18.65 -5.53
CA PHE A 29 -4.96 17.42 -4.97
C PHE A 29 -4.49 16.49 -6.09
N VAL A 30 -3.17 16.31 -6.20
CA VAL A 30 -2.57 15.35 -7.13
C VAL A 30 -2.50 13.98 -6.47
N PRO A 31 -3.35 13.02 -6.87
CA PRO A 31 -3.29 11.68 -6.28
C PRO A 31 -1.95 11.02 -6.59
N ALA A 32 -1.45 10.26 -5.62
CA ALA A 32 -0.28 9.43 -5.87
C ALA A 32 -0.59 8.45 -7.02
N VAL A 33 0.34 8.36 -7.98
CA VAL A 33 0.21 7.47 -9.12
C VAL A 33 0.35 6.05 -8.63
N THR A 34 -0.77 5.39 -8.40
CA THR A 34 -0.82 3.97 -8.09
C THR A 34 -1.08 3.19 -9.36
N THR A 35 -0.20 2.27 -9.72
CA THR A 35 -0.46 1.31 -10.79
C THR A 35 -1.59 0.37 -10.33
N ARG A 36 -2.85 0.70 -10.62
CA ARG A 36 -3.98 -0.22 -10.43
C ARG A 36 -3.89 -1.30 -11.50
N VAL A 37 -3.27 -2.43 -11.15
CA VAL A 37 -3.25 -3.64 -12.00
C VAL A 37 -4.58 -4.41 -11.91
N SER A 38 -5.69 -3.69 -11.87
CA SER A 38 -7.05 -4.25 -11.81
C SER A 38 -7.63 -4.54 -13.20
N PHE A 39 -6.88 -4.22 -14.25
CA PHE A 39 -7.30 -4.47 -15.63
C PHE A 39 -6.85 -5.86 -16.10
N GLY A 40 -7.80 -6.65 -16.61
CA GLY A 40 -7.54 -7.93 -17.26
C GLY A 40 -7.99 -9.18 -16.50
N PRO A 41 -7.91 -10.36 -17.15
CA PRO A 41 -8.36 -11.64 -16.59
C PRO A 41 -7.66 -11.99 -15.28
N GLN A 42 -8.41 -12.55 -14.33
CA GLN A 42 -7.92 -12.82 -12.97
C GLN A 42 -6.67 -13.73 -12.91
N PHE A 43 -6.49 -14.60 -13.91
CA PHE A 43 -5.31 -15.46 -14.02
C PHE A 43 -4.02 -14.69 -14.33
N LEU A 44 -4.10 -13.53 -14.99
CA LEU A 44 -2.95 -12.68 -15.31
C LEU A 44 -2.63 -11.65 -14.21
N GLN A 45 -3.58 -11.37 -13.31
CA GLN A 45 -3.43 -10.33 -12.28
C GLN A 45 -2.26 -10.61 -11.33
N ARG A 46 -2.06 -11.86 -10.88
CA ARG A 46 -0.98 -12.22 -9.94
C ARG A 46 0.44 -12.05 -10.49
N PRO A 47 0.81 -12.62 -11.66
CA PRO A 47 2.15 -12.44 -12.22
C PRO A 47 2.41 -10.98 -12.62
N LEU A 48 1.41 -10.32 -13.22
CA LEU A 48 1.55 -8.94 -13.69
C LEU A 48 1.73 -7.95 -12.52
N ARG A 49 1.06 -8.21 -11.39
CA ARG A 49 1.21 -7.43 -10.17
C ARG A 49 2.64 -7.42 -9.62
N ASN A 50 3.33 -8.57 -9.62
CA ASN A 50 4.71 -8.64 -9.13
C ASN A 50 5.71 -7.89 -10.03
N LEU A 51 5.33 -7.62 -11.29
CA LEU A 51 6.14 -6.93 -12.27
C LEU A 51 5.88 -5.41 -12.28
N LEU A 52 4.61 -5.01 -12.17
CA LEU A 52 4.18 -3.62 -12.34
C LEU A 52 4.04 -2.82 -11.03
N ILE A 53 3.96 -3.49 -9.89
CA ILE A 53 3.77 -2.85 -8.58
C ILE A 53 5.07 -2.87 -7.76
N ALA A 54 5.29 -1.81 -6.99
CA ALA A 54 6.35 -1.77 -6.00
C ALA A 54 6.18 -2.88 -4.95
N TYR A 55 7.29 -3.41 -4.44
CA TYR A 55 7.29 -4.43 -3.39
C TYR A 55 8.26 -4.04 -2.26
N PRO A 56 7.99 -4.46 -1.02
CA PRO A 56 8.91 -4.22 0.09
C PRO A 56 10.23 -4.97 -0.12
N ASP A 57 11.35 -4.28 0.03
CA ASP A 57 12.69 -4.84 0.05
C ASP A 57 13.36 -4.51 1.39
N ILE A 58 14.06 -5.48 1.98
CA ILE A 58 14.56 -5.36 3.36
C ILE A 58 16.06 -5.09 3.31
N ASN A 59 16.45 -3.91 3.75
CA ASN A 59 17.84 -3.53 3.88
C ASN A 59 18.44 -4.20 5.13
N ALA A 60 19.27 -5.23 4.90
CA ALA A 60 19.89 -6.00 5.97
C ALA A 60 20.84 -5.19 6.87
N THR A 61 21.44 -4.10 6.39
CA THR A 61 22.36 -3.28 7.20
C THR A 61 21.61 -2.40 8.20
N ARG A 62 20.38 -1.98 7.86
CA ARG A 62 19.52 -1.15 8.70
C ARG A 62 18.59 -1.98 9.59
N CYS A 63 18.32 -3.22 9.20
CA CYS A 63 17.37 -4.09 9.90
C CYS A 63 17.92 -4.54 11.26
N GLN A 64 17.20 -4.20 12.33
CA GLN A 64 17.51 -4.63 13.70
C GLN A 64 16.86 -5.97 14.09
N SER A 65 16.24 -6.67 13.14
CA SER A 65 15.58 -7.97 13.36
C SER A 65 14.56 -8.01 14.51
N CYS A 66 13.93 -6.87 14.83
CA CYS A 66 12.96 -6.72 15.92
C CYS A 66 11.63 -7.46 15.68
N GLY A 67 11.34 -7.82 14.42
CA GLY A 67 10.15 -8.59 14.03
C GLY A 67 8.82 -7.82 14.02
N ALA A 68 8.81 -6.50 14.21
CA ALA A 68 7.59 -5.69 14.13
C ALA A 68 6.84 -5.87 12.79
N CYS A 69 7.58 -5.87 11.68
CA CYS A 69 7.04 -6.09 10.34
C CYS A 69 6.40 -7.47 10.16
N MET A 70 6.87 -8.51 10.86
CA MET A 70 6.25 -9.83 10.83
C MET A 70 4.92 -9.85 11.57
N LYS A 71 4.85 -9.19 12.73
CA LYS A 71 3.64 -9.11 13.57
C LYS A 71 2.49 -8.39 12.85
N ILE A 72 2.78 -7.30 12.15
CA ILE A 72 1.76 -6.49 11.48
C ILE A 72 1.30 -7.10 10.14
N CYS A 73 2.06 -8.05 9.56
CA CYS A 73 1.80 -8.53 8.21
C CYS A 73 0.53 -9.39 8.16
N PRO A 74 -0.58 -8.92 7.54
CA PRO A 74 -1.83 -9.69 7.52
C PRO A 74 -1.70 -10.98 6.69
N ALA A 75 -0.87 -10.96 5.65
CA ALA A 75 -0.62 -12.10 4.78
C ALA A 75 0.43 -13.08 5.32
N LYS A 76 1.04 -12.79 6.48
CA LYS A 76 2.14 -13.59 7.07
C LYS A 76 3.25 -13.89 6.06
N ALA A 77 3.58 -12.87 5.25
CA ALA A 77 4.54 -13.00 4.15
C ALA A 77 6.00 -12.88 4.60
N LEU A 78 6.25 -12.44 5.83
CA LEU A 78 7.59 -12.22 6.39
C LEU A 78 7.94 -13.31 7.41
N LYS A 79 9.19 -13.75 7.41
CA LYS A 79 9.72 -14.74 8.37
C LYS A 79 11.14 -14.40 8.80
N MET A 80 11.51 -14.81 10.02
CA MET A 80 12.90 -14.76 10.50
C MET A 80 13.63 -16.02 10.05
N VAL A 81 14.76 -15.86 9.35
CA VAL A 81 15.62 -16.95 8.88
C VAL A 81 17.07 -16.54 9.13
N GLY A 82 17.78 -17.28 9.99
CA GLY A 82 19.19 -16.99 10.29
C GLY A 82 19.43 -15.59 10.85
N GLY A 83 18.51 -15.08 11.68
CA GLY A 83 18.60 -13.73 12.25
C GLY A 83 18.27 -12.60 11.28
N GLN A 84 17.83 -12.90 10.05
CA GLN A 84 17.39 -11.91 9.07
C GLN A 84 15.90 -12.08 8.73
N VAL A 85 15.21 -10.97 8.54
CA VAL A 85 13.83 -11.00 8.04
C VAL A 85 13.84 -11.23 6.52
N ARG A 86 13.02 -12.19 6.06
CA ARG A 86 12.87 -12.55 4.65
C ARG A 86 11.42 -12.38 4.22
N LEU A 87 11.19 -11.75 3.06
CA LEU A 87 9.88 -11.58 2.44
C LEU A 87 9.59 -12.69 1.41
N SER A 88 8.44 -13.33 1.52
CA SER A 88 7.87 -14.20 0.50
C SER A 88 7.02 -13.40 -0.48
N ARG A 89 7.55 -13.13 -1.69
CA ARG A 89 6.87 -12.31 -2.71
C ARG A 89 5.57 -12.94 -3.20
N SER A 90 5.48 -14.27 -3.24
CA SER A 90 4.25 -14.98 -3.63
C SER A 90 3.11 -14.84 -2.62
N LYS A 91 3.42 -14.60 -1.34
CA LYS A 91 2.41 -14.37 -0.28
C LYS A 91 2.10 -12.90 -0.06
N CYS A 92 3.01 -12.00 -0.44
CA CYS A 92 2.85 -10.57 -0.21
C CYS A 92 1.65 -10.00 -0.97
N ILE A 93 0.75 -9.33 -0.24
CA ILE A 93 -0.43 -8.63 -0.80
C ILE A 93 -0.19 -7.13 -1.05
N THR A 94 1.06 -6.64 -0.97
CA THR A 94 1.46 -5.24 -1.26
C THR A 94 0.59 -4.21 -0.54
N CYS A 95 0.26 -4.49 0.72
CA CYS A 95 -0.42 -3.53 1.61
C CYS A 95 0.54 -2.54 2.26
N TYR A 96 1.85 -2.80 2.19
CA TYR A 96 2.93 -1.97 2.73
C TYR A 96 2.92 -1.73 4.25
N CYS A 97 2.06 -2.40 5.02
CA CYS A 97 2.07 -2.28 6.49
C CYS A 97 3.44 -2.60 7.13
N CYS A 98 4.25 -3.46 6.49
CA CYS A 98 5.60 -3.73 6.95
C CYS A 98 6.54 -2.54 6.80
N HIS A 99 6.41 -1.75 5.73
CA HIS A 99 7.16 -0.52 5.51
C HIS A 99 6.81 0.51 6.58
N GLU A 100 5.52 0.73 6.81
CA GLU A 100 5.01 1.67 7.82
C GLU A 100 5.41 1.29 9.25
N ALA A 101 5.38 -0.01 9.59
CA ALA A 101 5.75 -0.48 10.91
C ALA A 101 7.26 -0.45 11.20
N CYS A 102 8.11 -0.19 10.20
CA CYS A 102 9.55 -0.21 10.38
C CYS A 102 10.08 1.14 10.89
N THR A 103 10.25 1.27 12.20
CA THR A 103 10.80 2.48 12.83
C THR A 103 12.28 2.75 12.52
N TYR A 104 13.01 1.75 12.00
CA TYR A 104 14.40 1.88 11.56
C TYR A 104 14.52 2.28 10.07
N GLY A 105 13.38 2.37 9.36
CA GLY A 105 13.32 2.59 7.93
C GLY A 105 14.03 1.51 7.10
N ALA A 106 14.21 0.31 7.65
CA ALA A 106 14.95 -0.78 7.00
C ALA A 106 14.18 -1.48 5.87
N ILE A 107 12.99 -0.99 5.52
CA ILE A 107 12.13 -1.57 4.48
C ILE A 107 11.87 -0.48 3.45
N ASP A 108 12.39 -0.64 2.24
CA ASP A 108 12.19 0.28 1.13
C ASP A 108 11.19 -0.31 0.12
N LEU A 109 10.59 0.53 -0.73
CA LEU A 109 9.69 0.09 -1.79
C LEU A 109 10.42 0.07 -3.12
N HIS A 110 10.70 -1.12 -3.64
CA HIS A 110 11.37 -1.28 -4.91
C HIS A 110 10.36 -1.54 -6.03
N CYS A 111 10.41 -0.75 -7.10
CA CYS A 111 9.62 -0.98 -8.31
C CYS A 111 10.55 -1.37 -9.47
N GLY A 112 10.15 -2.36 -10.28
CA GLY A 112 10.90 -2.73 -11.48
C GLY A 112 10.94 -1.61 -12.52
N VAL A 113 11.86 -1.69 -13.49
CA VAL A 113 11.94 -0.70 -14.59
C VAL A 113 10.62 -0.59 -15.34
N LEU A 114 9.98 -1.73 -15.66
CA LEU A 114 8.70 -1.78 -16.36
C LEU A 114 7.58 -1.10 -15.55
N GLY A 115 7.53 -1.31 -14.24
CA GLY A 115 6.57 -0.63 -13.36
C GLY A 115 6.83 0.88 -13.28
N ARG A 116 8.09 1.31 -13.26
CA ARG A 116 8.46 2.74 -13.29
C ARG A 116 8.10 3.42 -14.60
N THR A 117 8.33 2.77 -15.74
CA THR A 117 7.99 3.33 -17.05
C THR A 117 6.47 3.34 -17.27
N ALA A 118 5.77 2.26 -16.92
CA ALA A 118 4.31 2.21 -16.96
C ALA A 118 3.69 3.30 -16.08
N ALA A 119 4.18 3.49 -14.85
CA ALA A 119 3.71 4.56 -13.97
C ALA A 119 4.02 5.97 -14.52
N LYS A 120 5.10 6.16 -15.28
CA LYS A 120 5.37 7.43 -15.97
C LYS A 120 4.47 7.64 -17.20
N LEU A 121 4.12 6.56 -17.91
CA LEU A 121 3.23 6.61 -19.07
C LEU A 121 1.77 6.82 -18.66
N MET A 122 1.36 6.26 -17.52
CA MET A 122 0.02 6.44 -16.94
C MET A 122 -0.13 7.78 -16.19
N ARG A 123 0.91 8.63 -16.18
CA ARG A 123 0.90 9.99 -15.61
C ARG A 123 0.48 11.07 -16.61
N THR A 124 0.33 10.74 -17.90
CA THR A 124 -0.20 11.68 -18.88
C THR A 124 -1.72 11.69 -18.82
N GLU A 125 -2.26 12.37 -17.80
CA GLU A 125 -3.47 13.20 -17.83
C GLU A 125 -3.34 14.26 -16.73
#